data_AF-A0A7C1BRN7-F1
#
_entry.id   AF-A0A7C1BRN7-F1
#
_cell.length_a   1.000
_cell.length_b   1.000
_cell.length_c   1.000
_cell.angle_alpha   90.00
_cell.angle_beta   90.00
_cell.angle_gamma   90.00
#
_symmetry.space_group_name_H-M   'P 1'
#
loop_
_entity.id
_entity.type
_entity.pdbx_description
1 polymer ?
#
loop_
_entity_poly.entity_id
_entity_poly.type
_entity_poly.pdbx_seq_one_letter_code
_entity_poly.pdbx_strand_id
1 'polypeptide(L)'
;YIIMDLKIREAQKKILGVFSKFAKSFALSGGTALELYYLHHRFSADLDFFSPKYNISEIEKLVSAFQKVVGTNMNLKEELSVEGKARVRFYIASVKGTKRPLKIDFVEDVVVLKPRIRKFKGVRVYDVENIYLQKIVAIAGLKPELDEIGRSISKGRREARDVFDIYMLSKKIEPLHLFLQKVSNHLQRGMIHWYRTFSRQDLKLALLDLDIYEDKFDSKEMLIYLEGEIKKFIEEVLK
;
A
#
# COMPACT_ATOMS: atom_id res chain seq x y z
N TYR A 1 15.43 19.19 -7.16
CA TYR A 1 13.97 19.40 -7.25
C TYR A 1 13.34 18.17 -7.85
N ILE A 2 12.74 17.34 -7.01
CA ILE A 2 12.03 16.14 -7.44
C ILE A 2 10.67 16.60 -7.96
N ILE A 3 10.48 16.53 -9.27
CA ILE A 3 9.28 17.02 -9.94
C ILE A 3 8.22 15.92 -9.82
N MET A 4 7.21 16.14 -8.98
CA MET A 4 5.97 15.36 -9.01
C MET A 4 5.52 15.21 -10.45
N ASP A 5 5.26 13.97 -10.89
CA ASP A 5 4.79 13.72 -12.25
C ASP A 5 3.34 14.22 -12.40
N LEU A 6 3.21 15.48 -12.79
CA LEU A 6 1.94 16.16 -12.97
C LEU A 6 1.04 15.42 -13.96
N LYS A 7 1.60 14.73 -14.95
CA LYS A 7 0.83 13.98 -15.95
C LYS A 7 0.24 12.71 -15.37
N ILE A 8 1.01 11.98 -14.56
CA ILE A 8 0.46 10.87 -13.76
C ILE A 8 -0.65 11.39 -12.84
N ARG A 9 -0.42 12.50 -12.13
CA ARG A 9 -1.43 13.06 -11.22
C ARG A 9 -2.73 13.44 -11.95
N GLU A 10 -2.64 14.07 -13.12
CA GLU A 10 -3.78 14.40 -13.97
C GLU A 10 -4.55 13.13 -14.37
N ALA A 11 -3.84 12.07 -14.80
CA ALA A 11 -4.46 10.80 -15.16
C ALA A 11 -5.16 10.12 -13.97
N GLN A 12 -4.51 10.09 -12.79
CA GLN A 12 -5.11 9.55 -11.57
C GLN A 12 -6.39 10.29 -11.18
N LYS A 13 -6.41 11.64 -11.25
CA LYS A 13 -7.62 12.44 -10.96
C LYS A 13 -8.77 12.08 -11.89
N LYS A 14 -8.51 11.90 -13.19
CA LYS A 14 -9.53 11.49 -14.17
C LYS A 14 -10.09 10.10 -13.85
N ILE A 15 -9.22 9.13 -13.57
CA ILE A 15 -9.61 7.76 -13.19
C ILE A 15 -10.43 7.77 -11.91
N LEU A 16 -9.98 8.47 -10.86
CA LEU A 16 -10.70 8.54 -9.59
C LEU A 16 -12.06 9.25 -9.74
N GLY A 17 -12.17 10.22 -10.65
CA GLY A 17 -13.43 10.84 -11.02
C GLY A 17 -14.44 9.84 -11.63
N VAL A 18 -13.99 8.95 -12.51
CA VAL A 18 -14.82 7.85 -13.04
C VAL A 18 -15.12 6.83 -11.94
N PHE A 19 -14.11 6.40 -11.20
CA PHE A 19 -14.23 5.41 -10.13
C PHE A 19 -15.27 5.82 -9.09
N SER A 20 -15.31 7.11 -8.70
CA SER A 20 -16.30 7.65 -7.76
C SER A 20 -17.76 7.45 -8.19
N LYS A 21 -18.02 7.32 -9.49
CA LYS A 21 -19.37 7.20 -10.06
C LYS A 21 -19.79 5.74 -10.29
N PHE A 22 -18.84 4.90 -10.69
CA PHE A 22 -19.13 3.55 -11.19
C PHE A 22 -18.74 2.42 -10.24
N ALA A 23 -17.80 2.66 -9.30
CA ALA A 23 -17.33 1.63 -8.39
C ALA A 23 -18.41 1.25 -7.36
N LYS A 24 -18.60 -0.06 -7.19
CA LYS A 24 -19.59 -0.66 -6.29
C LYS A 24 -18.90 -1.52 -5.24
N SER A 25 -18.15 -2.54 -5.66
CA SER A 25 -17.49 -3.49 -4.75
C SER A 25 -16.08 -3.05 -4.37
N PHE A 26 -15.37 -2.36 -5.28
CA PHE A 26 -14.01 -1.90 -5.04
C PHE A 26 -13.96 -0.57 -4.27
N ALA A 27 -12.83 -0.35 -3.60
CA ALA A 27 -12.43 0.94 -3.05
C ALA A 27 -10.91 1.11 -3.17
N LEU A 28 -10.47 2.37 -3.26
CA LEU A 28 -9.06 2.71 -3.31
C LEU A 28 -8.38 2.39 -1.98
N SER A 29 -7.19 1.79 -2.05
CA SER A 29 -6.33 1.52 -0.90
C SER A 29 -4.86 1.85 -1.23
N GLY A 30 -3.93 1.34 -0.42
CA GLY A 30 -2.50 1.42 -0.69
C GLY A 30 -1.90 2.82 -0.52
N GLY A 31 -0.73 3.04 -1.15
CA GLY A 31 0.05 4.27 -0.98
C GLY A 31 -0.69 5.52 -1.47
N THR A 32 -1.46 5.39 -2.54
CA THR A 32 -2.17 6.53 -3.15
C THR A 32 -3.41 6.92 -2.36
N ALA A 33 -4.08 5.96 -1.70
CA ALA A 33 -5.11 6.29 -0.71
C ALA A 33 -4.53 7.09 0.46
N LEU A 34 -3.40 6.63 1.02
CA LEU A 34 -2.71 7.33 2.11
C LEU A 34 -2.31 8.74 1.71
N GLU A 35 -1.64 8.89 0.58
CA GLU A 35 -1.19 10.18 0.10
C GLU A 35 -2.36 11.16 -0.08
N LEU A 36 -3.37 10.78 -0.86
CA LEU A 36 -4.38 11.72 -1.33
C LEU A 36 -5.45 12.06 -0.30
N TYR A 37 -5.74 11.14 0.64
CA TYR A 37 -6.91 11.27 1.50
C TYR A 37 -6.60 11.26 3.01
N TYR A 38 -5.39 10.88 3.42
CA TYR A 38 -5.06 10.75 4.84
C TYR A 38 -3.83 11.52 5.30
N LEU A 39 -2.70 11.44 4.58
CA LEU A 39 -1.39 11.81 5.12
C LEU A 39 -0.64 12.89 4.34
N HIS A 40 -0.86 12.99 3.03
CA HIS A 40 -0.14 13.88 2.12
C HIS A 40 1.38 13.92 2.39
N HIS A 41 1.99 12.72 2.44
CA HIS A 41 3.36 12.53 2.95
C HIS A 41 4.41 12.28 1.87
N ARG A 42 4.03 11.66 0.75
CA ARG A 42 4.90 11.46 -0.43
C ARG A 42 4.05 11.23 -1.68
N PHE A 43 4.63 11.46 -2.86
CA PHE A 43 3.96 11.07 -4.10
C PHE A 43 3.82 9.54 -4.23
N SER A 44 2.65 9.11 -4.69
CA SER A 44 2.34 7.72 -5.01
C SER A 44 1.66 7.65 -6.38
N ALA A 45 2.33 7.00 -7.33
CA ALA A 45 1.91 6.96 -8.73
C ALA A 45 0.90 5.85 -9.03
N ASP A 46 0.93 4.73 -8.31
CA ASP A 46 0.14 3.55 -8.62
C ASP A 46 -1.31 3.70 -8.11
N LEU A 47 -2.29 2.99 -8.67
CA LEU A 47 -3.67 2.98 -8.17
C LEU A 47 -4.06 1.56 -7.77
N ASP A 48 -4.21 1.31 -6.48
CA ASP A 48 -4.61 0.01 -5.97
C ASP A 48 -6.09 0.01 -5.54
N PHE A 49 -6.90 -0.81 -6.19
CA PHE A 49 -8.31 -0.99 -5.88
C PHE A 49 -8.55 -2.36 -5.25
N PHE A 50 -8.97 -2.36 -3.98
CA PHE A 50 -9.18 -3.57 -3.20
C PHE A 50 -10.67 -3.89 -3.05
N SER A 51 -11.01 -5.18 -3.04
CA SER A 51 -12.36 -5.67 -2.76
C SER A 51 -12.33 -7.08 -2.18
N PRO A 52 -13.00 -7.37 -1.04
CA PRO A 52 -13.25 -8.75 -0.62
C PRO A 52 -14.34 -9.44 -1.46
N LYS A 53 -15.05 -8.69 -2.31
CA LYS A 53 -16.06 -9.19 -3.26
C LYS A 53 -15.56 -8.98 -4.67
N TYR A 54 -14.48 -9.69 -5.02
CA TYR A 54 -13.79 -9.50 -6.29
C TYR A 54 -14.73 -9.78 -7.48
N ASN A 55 -14.98 -8.76 -8.30
CA ASN A 55 -15.97 -8.79 -9.38
C ASN A 55 -15.35 -8.44 -10.73
N ILE A 56 -15.16 -9.44 -11.57
CA ILE A 56 -14.53 -9.31 -12.91
C ILE A 56 -15.33 -8.38 -13.83
N SER A 57 -16.66 -8.50 -13.85
CA SER A 57 -17.52 -7.66 -14.69
C SER A 57 -17.44 -6.18 -14.31
N GLU A 58 -17.29 -5.87 -13.02
CA GLU A 58 -17.06 -4.51 -12.55
C GLU A 58 -15.68 -4.00 -12.99
N ILE A 59 -14.63 -4.81 -12.86
CA ILE A 59 -13.27 -4.46 -13.32
C ILE A 59 -13.29 -4.08 -14.80
N GLU A 60 -13.89 -4.91 -15.66
CA GLU A 60 -13.94 -4.67 -17.11
C GLU A 60 -14.69 -3.37 -17.46
N LYS A 61 -15.82 -3.11 -16.77
CA LYS A 61 -16.58 -1.86 -16.93
C LYS A 61 -15.76 -0.64 -16.50
N LEU A 62 -15.06 -0.74 -15.36
CA LEU A 62 -14.19 0.33 -14.85
C LEU A 62 -13.03 0.60 -15.81
N VAL A 63 -12.31 -0.44 -16.26
CA VAL A 63 -11.20 -0.31 -17.21
C VAL A 63 -11.66 0.32 -18.52
N SER A 64 -12.79 -0.12 -19.07
CA SER A 64 -13.37 0.51 -20.28
C SER A 64 -13.68 2.00 -20.07
N ALA A 65 -14.24 2.35 -18.91
CA ALA A 65 -14.52 3.75 -18.58
C ALA A 65 -13.23 4.57 -18.35
N PHE A 66 -12.20 3.96 -17.77
CA PHE A 66 -10.90 4.60 -17.55
C PHE A 66 -10.18 4.87 -18.88
N GLN A 67 -10.18 3.93 -19.81
CA GLN A 67 -9.60 4.10 -21.15
C GLN A 67 -10.19 5.33 -21.86
N LYS A 68 -11.51 5.53 -21.77
CA LYS A 68 -12.21 6.68 -22.36
C LYS A 68 -11.74 8.02 -21.80
N VAL A 69 -11.50 8.13 -20.48
CA VAL A 69 -11.12 9.41 -19.86
C VAL A 69 -9.63 9.71 -19.93
N VAL A 70 -8.78 8.68 -19.92
CA VAL A 70 -7.33 8.86 -20.07
C VAL A 70 -6.95 9.03 -21.55
N GLY A 71 -7.75 8.51 -22.47
CA GLY A 71 -7.48 8.58 -23.91
C GLY A 71 -6.32 7.69 -24.35
N THR A 72 -6.10 6.59 -23.63
CA THR A 72 -5.02 5.61 -23.89
C THR A 72 -5.53 4.20 -23.65
N ASN A 73 -4.95 3.22 -24.34
CA ASN A 73 -5.25 1.83 -24.08
C ASN A 73 -4.68 1.40 -22.73
N MET A 74 -5.48 0.67 -21.97
CA MET A 74 -5.05 0.01 -20.73
C MET A 74 -4.83 -1.46 -21.04
N ASN A 75 -3.58 -1.89 -20.98
CA ASN A 75 -3.19 -3.25 -21.29
C ASN A 75 -3.19 -4.08 -20.01
N LEU A 76 -3.93 -5.19 -20.01
CA LEU A 76 -3.78 -6.23 -18.99
C LEU A 76 -2.38 -6.82 -19.13
N LYS A 77 -1.57 -6.71 -18.08
CA LYS A 77 -0.20 -7.24 -18.06
C LYS A 77 -0.14 -8.64 -17.49
N GLU A 78 -0.89 -8.87 -16.44
CA GLU A 78 -0.86 -10.12 -15.70
C GLU A 78 -2.19 -10.30 -14.96
N GLU A 79 -2.62 -11.56 -14.87
CA GLU A 79 -3.74 -11.99 -14.05
C GLU A 79 -3.27 -13.15 -13.18
N LEU A 80 -3.27 -12.94 -11.88
CA LEU A 80 -3.00 -13.98 -10.90
C LEU A 80 -4.34 -14.52 -10.41
N SER A 81 -4.63 -15.79 -10.71
CA SER A 81 -5.85 -16.47 -10.28
C SER A 81 -5.54 -17.93 -9.92
N VAL A 82 -4.55 -18.13 -9.05
CA VAL A 82 -4.20 -19.45 -8.52
C VAL A 82 -5.17 -19.82 -7.40
N GLU A 83 -5.68 -21.05 -7.42
CA GLU A 83 -6.58 -21.58 -6.39
C GLU A 83 -5.94 -21.45 -4.99
N GLY A 84 -6.70 -20.89 -4.05
CA GLY A 84 -6.22 -20.63 -2.68
C GLY A 84 -5.32 -19.40 -2.51
N LYS A 85 -5.13 -18.57 -3.56
CA LYS A 85 -4.45 -17.26 -3.49
C LYS A 85 -5.40 -16.12 -3.86
N ALA A 86 -5.09 -14.92 -3.38
CA ALA A 86 -5.83 -13.71 -3.74
C ALA A 86 -5.74 -13.46 -5.25
N ARG A 87 -6.88 -13.18 -5.88
CA ARG A 87 -6.93 -12.80 -7.30
C ARG A 87 -6.43 -11.38 -7.51
N VAL A 88 -5.64 -11.17 -8.56
CA VAL A 88 -5.14 -9.84 -8.93
C VAL A 88 -5.15 -9.65 -10.44
N ARG A 89 -5.59 -8.48 -10.92
CA ARG A 89 -5.41 -8.04 -12.30
C ARG A 89 -4.59 -6.76 -12.35
N PHE A 90 -3.48 -6.83 -13.07
CA PHE A 90 -2.53 -5.73 -13.25
C PHE A 90 -2.72 -5.07 -14.60
N TYR A 91 -3.01 -3.76 -14.59
CA TYR A 91 -3.14 -2.95 -15.80
C TYR A 91 -2.06 -1.88 -15.86
N ILE A 92 -1.61 -1.60 -17.07
CA ILE A 92 -0.67 -0.52 -17.35
C ILE A 92 -1.26 0.41 -18.40
N ALA A 93 -1.24 1.71 -18.11
CA ALA A 93 -1.67 2.77 -19.00
C ALA A 93 -0.50 3.70 -19.32
N SER A 94 -0.15 3.82 -20.61
CA SER A 94 0.83 4.81 -21.06
C SER A 94 0.23 6.21 -20.97
N VAL A 95 0.86 7.10 -20.21
CA VAL A 95 0.39 8.48 -20.02
C VAL A 95 1.22 9.41 -20.91
N LYS A 96 0.55 10.14 -21.81
CA LYS A 96 1.21 11.07 -22.73
C LYS A 96 1.98 12.15 -21.95
N GLY A 97 3.24 12.35 -22.31
CA GLY A 97 4.10 13.37 -21.69
C GLY A 97 4.90 12.89 -20.47
N THR A 98 4.85 11.59 -20.16
CA THR A 98 5.74 10.97 -19.17
C THR A 98 6.26 9.62 -19.68
N LYS A 99 7.47 9.25 -19.26
CA LYS A 99 8.04 7.92 -19.51
C LYS A 99 7.50 6.87 -18.53
N ARG A 100 7.01 7.31 -17.38
CA ARG A 100 6.46 6.41 -16.35
C ARG A 100 5.04 6.00 -16.76
N PRO A 101 4.73 4.71 -16.84
CA PRO A 101 3.35 4.31 -17.01
C PRO A 101 2.57 4.41 -15.69
N LEU A 102 1.26 4.61 -15.79
CA LEU A 102 0.35 4.48 -14.66
C LEU A 102 0.00 3.00 -14.47
N LYS A 103 0.29 2.48 -13.27
CA LYS A 103 -0.10 1.11 -12.86
C LYS A 103 -1.45 1.15 -12.15
N ILE A 104 -2.30 0.19 -12.45
CA ILE A 104 -3.63 0.07 -11.86
C ILE A 104 -3.86 -1.39 -11.52
N ASP A 105 -4.04 -1.65 -10.23
CA ASP A 105 -4.14 -3.01 -9.70
C ASP A 105 -5.54 -3.20 -9.12
N PHE A 106 -6.23 -4.25 -9.54
CA PHE A 106 -7.45 -4.72 -8.90
C PHE A 106 -7.12 -5.95 -8.07
N VAL A 107 -7.29 -5.86 -6.76
CA VAL A 107 -6.82 -6.86 -5.79
C VAL A 107 -8.01 -7.42 -5.02
N GLU A 108 -8.10 -8.75 -4.96
CA GLU A 108 -8.98 -9.44 -4.02
C GLU A 108 -8.43 -9.30 -2.60
N ASP A 109 -9.21 -8.68 -1.72
CA ASP A 109 -8.80 -8.55 -0.34
C ASP A 109 -9.19 -9.79 0.47
N VAL A 110 -8.19 -10.61 0.77
CA VAL A 110 -8.29 -11.79 1.63
C VAL A 110 -7.92 -11.51 3.08
N VAL A 111 -7.47 -10.29 3.39
CA VAL A 111 -7.02 -9.84 4.71
C VAL A 111 -8.17 -9.14 5.43
N VAL A 112 -8.75 -8.15 4.78
CA VAL A 112 -9.83 -7.32 5.34
C VAL A 112 -11.14 -7.72 4.66
N LEU A 113 -11.78 -8.77 5.20
CA LEU A 113 -13.02 -9.33 4.63
C LEU A 113 -14.24 -8.39 4.74
N LYS A 114 -14.19 -7.44 5.68
CA LYS A 114 -15.24 -6.44 5.93
C LYS A 114 -14.61 -5.05 6.12
N PRO A 115 -14.07 -4.45 5.06
CA PRO A 115 -13.37 -3.19 5.17
C PRO A 115 -14.35 -2.06 5.47
N ARG A 116 -13.94 -1.14 6.33
CA ARG A 116 -14.67 0.12 6.53
C ARG A 116 -14.34 1.03 5.37
N ILE A 117 -15.37 1.49 4.67
CA ILE A 117 -15.22 2.37 3.50
C ILE A 117 -15.56 3.80 3.88
N ARG A 118 -14.63 4.73 3.65
CA ARG A 118 -14.87 6.18 3.67
C ARG A 118 -15.12 6.68 2.25
N LYS A 119 -15.89 7.76 2.12
CA LYS A 119 -16.16 8.41 0.82
C LYS A 119 -15.61 9.83 0.83
N PHE A 120 -14.67 10.12 -0.07
CA PHE A 120 -14.10 11.45 -0.25
C PHE A 120 -14.52 11.98 -1.62
N LYS A 121 -15.40 12.99 -1.66
CA LYS A 121 -16.00 13.49 -2.91
C LYS A 121 -16.53 12.35 -3.81
N GLY A 122 -17.17 11.35 -3.19
CA GLY A 122 -17.70 10.16 -3.86
C GLY A 122 -16.70 9.03 -4.09
N VAL A 123 -15.39 9.28 -4.04
CA VAL A 123 -14.37 8.22 -4.16
C VAL A 123 -14.44 7.31 -2.94
N ARG A 124 -14.67 6.02 -3.16
CA ARG A 124 -14.65 4.99 -2.12
C ARG A 124 -13.19 4.70 -1.75
N VAL A 125 -12.82 4.82 -0.50
CA VAL A 125 -11.46 4.60 0.02
C VAL A 125 -11.53 3.73 1.26
N TYR A 126 -10.64 2.77 1.42
CA TYR A 126 -10.51 2.02 2.68
C TYR A 126 -10.19 2.98 3.81
N ASP A 127 -10.68 2.71 5.02
CA ASP A 127 -10.31 3.51 6.17
C ASP A 127 -8.82 3.34 6.50
N VAL A 128 -8.26 4.35 7.18
CA VAL A 128 -6.81 4.41 7.42
C VAL A 128 -6.32 3.23 8.27
N GLU A 129 -7.14 2.71 9.18
CA GLU A 129 -6.82 1.52 10.00
C GLU A 129 -6.70 0.26 9.13
N ASN A 130 -7.61 0.05 8.18
CA ASN A 130 -7.51 -1.07 7.23
C ASN A 130 -6.28 -0.95 6.34
N ILE A 131 -5.96 0.27 5.86
CA ILE A 131 -4.74 0.48 5.06
C ILE A 131 -3.49 0.24 5.92
N TYR A 132 -3.50 0.64 7.19
CA TYR A 132 -2.39 0.38 8.12
C TYR A 132 -2.18 -1.13 8.31
N LEU A 133 -3.25 -1.90 8.55
CA LEU A 133 -3.15 -3.36 8.63
C LEU A 133 -2.58 -3.97 7.35
N GLN A 134 -3.01 -3.51 6.17
CA GLN A 134 -2.47 -3.99 4.89
C GLN A 134 -0.97 -3.69 4.75
N LYS A 135 -0.47 -2.56 5.26
CA LYS A 135 0.97 -2.24 5.26
C LYS A 135 1.75 -3.16 6.19
N ILE A 136 1.22 -3.43 7.40
CA ILE A 136 1.80 -4.40 8.32
C ILE A 136 1.87 -5.77 7.66
N VAL A 137 0.79 -6.20 7.00
CA VAL A 137 0.74 -7.47 6.28
C VAL A 137 1.74 -7.51 5.12
N ALA A 138 1.89 -6.42 4.37
CA ALA A 138 2.84 -6.35 3.27
C ALA A 138 4.29 -6.58 3.75
N ILE A 139 4.66 -6.04 4.91
CA ILE A 139 6.00 -6.18 5.50
C ILE A 139 6.18 -7.50 6.25
N ALA A 140 5.21 -7.89 7.07
CA ALA A 140 5.30 -9.07 7.90
C ALA A 140 5.08 -10.37 7.10
N GLY A 141 4.30 -10.32 6.02
CA GLY A 141 3.82 -11.51 5.31
C GLY A 141 2.55 -12.10 5.93
N LEU A 142 1.69 -12.71 5.10
CA LEU A 142 0.43 -13.33 5.54
C LEU A 142 0.58 -14.73 6.11
N LYS A 143 1.60 -15.45 5.64
CA LYS A 143 1.87 -16.83 6.05
C LYS A 143 3.34 -16.93 6.43
N PRO A 144 3.67 -17.73 7.45
CA PRO A 144 5.04 -18.16 7.63
C PRO A 144 5.42 -19.11 6.50
N GLU A 145 6.47 -18.78 5.76
CA GLU A 145 7.16 -19.73 4.89
C GLU A 145 8.13 -20.54 5.76
N LEU A 146 8.36 -21.81 5.43
CA LEU A 146 9.44 -22.56 6.06
C LEU A 146 10.72 -22.26 5.28
N ASP A 147 11.81 -21.90 5.98
CA ASP A 147 13.12 -21.85 5.37
C ASP A 147 13.63 -23.26 5.03
N GLU A 148 14.77 -23.34 4.34
CA GLU A 148 15.38 -24.60 3.89
C GLU A 148 15.72 -25.57 5.05
N ILE A 149 15.65 -25.10 6.31
CA ILE A 149 15.97 -25.83 7.53
C ILE A 149 14.70 -26.02 8.40
N GLY A 150 13.52 -25.71 7.87
CA GLY A 150 12.22 -25.92 8.53
C GLY A 150 11.84 -24.87 9.57
N ARG A 151 12.48 -23.69 9.59
CA ARG A 151 12.08 -22.57 10.46
C ARG A 151 11.01 -21.72 9.80
N SER A 152 10.02 -21.34 10.60
CA SER A 152 8.92 -20.46 10.20
C SER A 152 9.41 -19.02 10.01
N ILE A 153 9.73 -18.62 8.77
CA ILE A 153 10.09 -17.25 8.36
C ILE A 153 8.94 -16.64 7.57
N SER A 154 8.42 -15.50 8.03
CA SER A 154 7.43 -14.75 7.24
C SER A 154 8.16 -13.80 6.30
N LYS A 155 8.04 -14.02 4.97
CA LYS A 155 8.74 -13.23 3.95
C LYS A 155 7.78 -12.22 3.31
N GLY A 156 7.59 -11.08 3.98
CA GLY A 156 6.91 -9.94 3.37
C GLY A 156 7.78 -9.19 2.36
N ARG A 157 7.16 -8.24 1.64
CA ARG A 157 7.85 -7.30 0.74
C ARG A 157 8.68 -6.30 1.56
N ARG A 158 9.88 -5.98 1.08
CA ARG A 158 10.84 -5.08 1.74
C ARG A 158 11.03 -3.81 0.92
N GLU A 159 9.95 -3.08 0.67
CA GLU A 159 9.99 -1.84 -0.11
C GLU A 159 10.09 -0.62 0.80
N ALA A 160 10.99 0.33 0.49
CA ALA A 160 11.20 1.53 1.31
C ALA A 160 9.93 2.36 1.50
N ARG A 161 9.06 2.39 0.48
CA ARG A 161 7.77 3.08 0.53
C ARG A 161 6.83 2.53 1.60
N ASP A 162 6.83 1.22 1.85
CA ASP A 162 5.98 0.62 2.89
C ASP A 162 6.48 0.97 4.29
N VAL A 163 7.81 1.00 4.47
CA VAL A 163 8.43 1.40 5.74
C VAL A 163 8.14 2.87 6.04
N PHE A 164 8.30 3.74 5.04
CA PHE A 164 7.98 5.16 5.17
C PHE A 164 6.49 5.39 5.47
N ASP A 165 5.59 4.65 4.80
CA ASP A 165 4.16 4.72 5.06
C ASP A 165 3.84 4.31 6.52
N ILE A 166 4.44 3.24 7.04
CA ILE A 166 4.28 2.82 8.44
C ILE A 166 4.81 3.86 9.42
N TYR A 167 5.96 4.48 9.13
CA TYR A 167 6.46 5.58 9.94
C TYR A 167 5.45 6.72 10.03
N MET A 168 4.90 7.15 8.88
CA MET A 168 3.94 8.25 8.85
C MET A 168 2.60 7.89 9.49
N LEU A 169 2.13 6.65 9.33
CA LEU A 169 0.95 6.13 10.02
C LEU A 169 1.16 6.10 11.54
N SER A 170 2.31 5.61 11.99
CA SER A 170 2.69 5.57 13.40
C SER A 170 2.72 6.96 14.02
N LYS A 171 3.34 7.93 13.33
CA LYS A 171 3.48 9.30 13.83
C LYS A 171 2.17 10.09 13.85
N LYS A 172 1.29 9.89 12.85
CA LYS A 172 0.14 10.77 12.60
C LYS A 172 -1.22 10.16 12.91
N ILE A 173 -1.34 8.84 12.97
CA ILE A 173 -2.63 8.14 13.10
C ILE A 173 -2.71 7.38 14.41
N GLU A 174 -1.87 6.37 14.59
CA GLU A 174 -1.82 5.57 15.81
C GLU A 174 -0.40 5.04 15.98
N PRO A 175 0.25 5.21 17.15
CA PRO A 175 1.58 4.65 17.39
C PRO A 175 1.65 3.16 17.06
N LEU A 176 2.72 2.77 16.37
CA LEU A 176 2.94 1.40 15.89
C LEU A 176 2.90 0.38 17.03
N HIS A 177 3.49 0.68 18.20
CA HIS A 177 3.44 -0.26 19.33
C HIS A 177 2.01 -0.58 19.77
N LEU A 178 1.13 0.43 19.84
CA LEU A 178 -0.29 0.24 20.19
C LEU A 178 -1.05 -0.47 19.07
N PHE A 179 -0.79 -0.10 17.82
CA PHE A 179 -1.43 -0.75 16.67
C PHE A 179 -1.07 -2.24 16.62
N LEU A 180 0.19 -2.60 16.90
CA LEU A 180 0.66 -3.98 16.90
C LEU A 180 -0.01 -4.84 17.99
N GLN A 181 -0.40 -4.26 19.13
CA GLN A 181 -1.16 -5.00 20.16
C GLN A 181 -2.52 -5.48 19.64
N LYS A 182 -3.07 -4.84 18.60
CA LYS A 182 -4.38 -5.16 18.01
C LYS A 182 -4.30 -6.17 16.85
N VAL A 183 -3.11 -6.44 16.32
CA VAL A 183 -2.93 -7.38 15.20
C VAL A 183 -2.59 -8.78 15.70
N SER A 184 -2.66 -9.78 14.82
CA SER A 184 -2.40 -11.17 15.21
C SER A 184 -0.94 -11.39 15.64
N ASN A 185 -0.71 -12.34 16.56
CA ASN A 185 0.63 -12.73 17.03
C ASN A 185 1.59 -13.08 15.88
N HIS A 186 1.07 -13.63 14.79
CA HIS A 186 1.86 -13.91 13.59
C HIS A 186 2.42 -12.64 12.96
N LEU A 187 1.58 -11.63 12.74
CA LEU A 187 1.99 -10.35 12.18
C LEU A 187 2.91 -9.57 13.14
N GLN A 188 2.65 -9.63 14.45
CA GLN A 188 3.54 -9.07 15.46
C GLN A 188 4.96 -9.65 15.35
N ARG A 189 5.06 -10.99 15.30
CA ARG A 189 6.35 -11.70 15.13
C ARG A 189 7.00 -11.36 13.79
N GLY A 190 6.21 -11.29 12.72
CA GLY A 190 6.69 -10.91 11.39
C GLY A 190 7.28 -9.49 11.38
N MET A 191 6.64 -8.53 12.05
CA MET A 191 7.17 -7.17 12.18
C MET A 191 8.46 -7.10 13.01
N ILE A 192 8.54 -7.83 14.11
CA ILE A 192 9.78 -7.93 14.91
C ILE A 192 10.90 -8.57 14.09
N HIS A 193 10.60 -9.66 13.38
CA HIS A 193 11.57 -10.36 12.55
C HIS A 193 12.06 -9.47 11.40
N TRP A 194 11.14 -8.78 10.71
CA TRP A 194 11.48 -7.81 9.69
C TRP A 194 12.42 -6.74 10.25
N TYR A 195 12.07 -6.12 11.39
CA TYR A 195 12.90 -5.08 12.03
C TYR A 195 14.32 -5.57 12.36
N ARG A 196 14.46 -6.83 12.78
CA ARG A 196 15.77 -7.44 13.10
C ARG A 196 16.61 -7.76 11.86
N THR A 197 15.98 -8.02 10.72
CA THR A 197 16.66 -8.56 9.54
C THR A 197 16.73 -7.62 8.33
N PHE A 198 16.08 -6.45 8.37
CA PHE A 198 16.15 -5.50 7.26
C PHE A 198 17.49 -4.74 7.27
N SER A 199 18.02 -4.50 6.07
CA SER A 199 19.21 -3.68 5.87
C SER A 199 18.86 -2.21 6.03
N ARG A 200 19.42 -1.58 7.07
CA ARG A 200 19.24 -0.15 7.34
C ARG A 200 19.92 0.71 6.28
N GLN A 201 21.02 0.23 5.70
CA GLN A 201 21.74 0.94 4.64
C GLN A 201 20.93 0.93 3.33
N ASP A 202 20.44 -0.23 2.90
CA ASP A 202 19.65 -0.34 1.67
C ASP A 202 18.34 0.44 1.77
N LEU A 203 17.71 0.42 2.95
CA LEU A 203 16.52 1.23 3.20
C LEU A 203 16.83 2.73 3.04
N LYS A 204 17.93 3.22 3.64
CA LYS A 204 18.32 4.63 3.51
C LYS A 204 18.55 5.03 2.07
N LEU A 205 19.23 4.20 1.29
CA LEU A 205 19.45 4.45 -0.14
C LEU A 205 18.13 4.50 -0.90
N ALA A 206 17.25 3.52 -0.69
CA ALA A 206 15.96 3.46 -1.37
C ALA A 206 14.97 4.56 -0.94
N LEU A 207 15.13 5.16 0.24
CA LEU A 207 14.34 6.33 0.66
C LEU A 207 14.71 7.60 -0.12
N LEU A 208 15.93 7.70 -0.66
CA LEU A 208 16.35 8.85 -1.49
C LEU A 208 15.58 8.92 -2.81
N ASP A 209 15.10 7.78 -3.29
CA ASP A 209 14.31 7.68 -4.52
C ASP A 209 12.82 7.97 -4.30
N LEU A 210 12.40 8.23 -3.05
CA LEU A 210 11.02 8.59 -2.74
C LEU A 210 10.81 10.09 -2.88
N ASP A 211 9.70 10.42 -3.54
CA ASP A 211 9.20 11.78 -3.68
C ASP A 211 8.50 12.24 -2.38
N ILE A 212 9.26 12.38 -1.29
CA ILE A 212 8.77 12.82 0.02
C ILE A 212 8.51 14.33 -0.01
N TYR A 213 7.36 14.75 0.54
CA TYR A 213 6.94 16.17 0.52
C TYR A 213 7.54 17.00 1.66
N GLU A 214 8.07 16.35 2.69
CA GLU A 214 8.76 17.02 3.79
C GLU A 214 10.20 17.37 3.39
N ASP A 215 10.48 18.68 3.25
CA ASP A 215 11.77 19.20 2.78
C ASP A 215 12.98 18.78 3.62
N LYS A 216 12.77 18.49 4.90
CA LYS A 216 13.83 18.13 5.88
C LYS A 216 13.69 16.72 6.42
N PHE A 217 13.16 15.80 5.63
CA PHE A 217 13.06 14.39 6.03
C PHE A 217 14.44 13.79 6.36
N ASP A 218 14.61 13.31 7.60
CA ASP A 218 15.78 12.57 8.04
C ASP A 218 15.48 11.08 8.23
N SER A 219 16.05 10.26 7.34
CA SER A 219 15.95 8.79 7.40
C SER A 219 16.53 8.19 8.69
N LYS A 220 17.50 8.84 9.34
CA LYS A 220 18.07 8.40 10.63
C LYS A 220 17.07 8.61 11.76
N GLU A 221 16.42 9.76 11.82
CA GLU A 221 15.36 10.02 12.82
C GLU A 221 14.18 9.07 12.65
N MET A 222 13.77 8.81 11.39
CA MET A 222 12.75 7.83 11.07
C MET A 222 13.10 6.43 11.64
N LEU A 223 14.34 5.99 11.43
CA LEU A 223 14.81 4.69 11.92
C LEU A 223 14.84 4.61 13.44
N ILE A 224 15.33 5.67 14.11
CA ILE A 224 15.36 5.75 15.58
C ILE A 224 13.93 5.69 16.13
N TYR A 225 13.00 6.40 15.52
CA TYR A 225 11.60 6.38 15.92
C TYR A 225 10.99 4.98 15.78
N LEU A 226 11.12 4.35 14.61
CA LEU A 226 10.58 2.99 14.38
C LEU A 226 11.22 1.95 15.31
N GLU A 227 12.52 2.08 15.60
CA GLU A 227 13.20 1.25 16.59
C GLU A 227 12.63 1.43 18.00
N GLY A 228 12.36 2.67 18.42
CA GLY A 228 11.72 2.96 19.69
C GLY A 228 10.33 2.32 19.79
N GLU A 229 9.53 2.42 18.74
CA GLU A 229 8.21 1.79 18.67
C GLU A 229 8.27 0.26 18.79
N ILE A 230 9.19 -0.41 18.07
CA ILE A 230 9.35 -1.86 18.14
C ILE A 230 9.87 -2.30 19.52
N LYS A 231 10.82 -1.57 20.11
CA LYS A 231 11.34 -1.87 21.46
C LYS A 231 10.25 -1.74 22.52
N LYS A 232 9.49 -0.64 22.48
CA LYS A 232 8.37 -0.42 23.39
C LYS A 232 7.33 -1.52 23.30
N PHE A 233 6.97 -1.93 22.09
CA PHE A 233 6.06 -3.07 21.88
C PHE A 233 6.59 -4.37 22.50
N ILE A 234 7.88 -4.69 22.31
CA ILE A 234 8.50 -5.89 22.89
C ILE A 234 8.46 -5.84 24.43
N GLU A 235 8.76 -4.69 25.02
CA GLU A 235 8.72 -4.50 26.48
C GLU A 235 7.30 -4.65 27.05
N GLU A 236 6.28 -4.21 26.31
CA GLU A 236 4.87 -4.33 26.72
C GLU A 236 4.34 -5.76 26.60
N VAL A 237 4.80 -6.55 25.63
CA VAL A 237 4.38 -7.95 25.44
C VAL A 237 5.12 -8.93 26.36
N LEU A 238 6.31 -8.56 26.86
CA LEU A 238 7.08 -9.36 27.81
C LEU A 238 6.68 -9.15 29.28
N LYS A 239 5.79 -8.19 29.56
CA LYS A 239 5.17 -7.96 30.87
C LYS A 239 3.88 -8.77 30.99
#